data_AF-A0A7Y5G373-F1
#
_entry.id   AF-A0A7Y5G373-F1
#
_cell.length_a   1.000
_cell.length_b   1.000
_cell.length_c   1.000
_cell.angle_alpha   90.00
_cell.angle_beta   90.00
_cell.angle_gamma   90.00
#
_symmetry.space_group_name_H-M   'P 1'
#
loop_
_entity.id
_entity.type
_entity.pdbx_description
1 polymer ?
#
loop_
_entity_poly.entity_id
_entity_poly.type
_entity_poly.pdbx_seq_one_letter_code
_entity_poly.pdbx_strand_id
1 'polypeptide(L)'
;MPHDQLETRWRTLDEQVKSWWDADIRRAREPELRDPALNQIWYVDEEHRQREQQEGEEEVPTLLYLPFPFVSPGGSGAAFPEMYCWDTYFINLGLAAHGRFEIIRHHILNQLFIIERYGYLLTGNRVYYLSRSQTPLHALSVKRYYEHHRDRDLLARAYPVMKREYYEYWCAPHHQTPIGLTTNRDLSDPALGSDHLEQFGLSATRLRPELAAEAEVTDFTAIFAGDIRQCVPLQTNCALVRHANTLAWMAAEIGWQEESRTWQAEAERRAELIRAHCWDEGQGFFFEYQFEQQKQLPFWSLAAYWTMWAGVATPAQAEQLVQHLARFEHEHGLTQT
;
A
#
# COMPACT_ATOMS: atom_id res chain seq x y z
N MET A 1 -25.43 -5.75 14.12
CA MET A 1 -25.34 -7.10 14.71
C MET A 1 -24.45 -7.03 15.94
N PRO A 2 -24.69 -7.81 16.99
CA PRO A 2 -23.77 -7.93 18.13
C PRO A 2 -22.35 -8.31 17.69
N HIS A 3 -21.34 -7.84 18.42
CA HIS A 3 -19.91 -8.08 18.14
C HIS A 3 -19.62 -9.57 17.90
N ASP A 4 -20.14 -10.45 18.77
CA ASP A 4 -19.91 -11.90 18.71
C ASP A 4 -20.53 -12.56 17.47
N GLN A 5 -21.62 -12.00 16.94
CA GLN A 5 -22.23 -12.50 15.69
C GLN A 5 -21.44 -12.07 14.46
N LEU A 6 -20.79 -10.91 14.48
CA LEU A 6 -19.90 -10.47 13.41
C LEU A 6 -18.56 -11.21 13.47
N GLU A 7 -18.00 -11.44 14.65
CA GLU A 7 -16.79 -12.26 14.81
C GLU A 7 -17.06 -13.71 14.42
N THR A 8 -18.18 -14.29 14.85
CA THR A 8 -18.58 -15.64 14.42
C THR A 8 -18.80 -15.69 12.92
N ARG A 9 -19.51 -14.71 12.33
CA ARG A 9 -19.70 -14.65 10.88
C ARG A 9 -18.37 -14.44 10.15
N TRP A 10 -17.43 -13.67 10.71
CA TRP A 10 -16.08 -13.53 10.18
C TRP A 10 -15.31 -14.84 10.23
N ARG A 11 -15.30 -15.55 11.37
CA ARG A 11 -14.68 -16.88 11.47
C ARG A 11 -15.31 -17.85 10.49
N THR A 12 -16.64 -17.82 10.34
CA THR A 12 -17.35 -18.62 9.34
C THR A 12 -16.98 -18.22 7.92
N LEU A 13 -16.82 -16.93 7.61
CA LEU A 13 -16.43 -16.47 6.27
C LEU A 13 -14.95 -16.80 5.99
N ASP A 14 -14.08 -16.67 6.98
CA ASP A 14 -12.66 -16.99 6.94
C ASP A 14 -12.46 -18.51 6.80
N GLU A 15 -13.23 -19.32 7.54
CA GLU A 15 -13.34 -20.77 7.36
C GLU A 15 -13.93 -21.14 6.01
N GLN A 16 -14.95 -20.42 5.51
CA GLN A 16 -15.51 -20.65 4.18
C GLN A 16 -14.50 -20.33 3.09
N VAL A 17 -13.81 -19.20 3.16
CA VAL A 17 -12.73 -18.83 2.24
C VAL A 17 -11.58 -19.84 2.30
N LYS A 18 -11.23 -20.34 3.50
CA LYS A 18 -10.29 -21.46 3.69
C LYS A 18 -10.83 -22.79 3.17
N SER A 19 -12.15 -22.98 3.07
CA SER A 19 -12.78 -24.21 2.55
C SER A 19 -13.02 -24.18 1.04
N TRP A 20 -12.93 -23.02 0.41
CA TRP A 20 -13.05 -22.86 -1.05
C TRP A 20 -11.82 -23.37 -1.79
N TRP A 21 -10.78 -23.75 -1.05
CA TRP A 21 -9.51 -24.20 -1.58
C TRP A 21 -8.76 -25.02 -0.50
N ASP A 22 -8.49 -26.31 -0.75
CA ASP A 22 -7.89 -27.24 0.22
C ASP A 22 -6.38 -27.00 0.53
N ALA A 23 -5.72 -26.05 -0.15
CA ALA A 23 -4.32 -25.72 0.11
C ALA A 23 -4.14 -24.35 0.81
N ASP A 24 -3.35 -24.25 1.87
CA ASP A 24 -3.10 -22.95 2.51
C ASP A 24 -2.61 -21.92 1.48
N ILE A 25 -3.40 -20.88 1.17
CA ILE A 25 -3.09 -19.87 0.12
C ILE A 25 -1.73 -19.20 0.36
N ARG A 26 -1.28 -19.16 1.63
CA ARG A 26 0.04 -18.66 2.04
C ARG A 26 1.20 -19.57 1.62
N ARG A 27 0.91 -20.81 1.23
CA ARG A 27 1.86 -21.86 0.86
C ARG A 27 1.65 -22.39 -0.57
N ALA A 28 0.56 -21.99 -1.24
CA ALA A 28 0.24 -22.41 -2.60
C ALA A 28 1.28 -21.89 -3.61
N ARG A 29 1.71 -22.78 -4.52
CA ARG A 29 2.65 -22.44 -5.60
C ARG A 29 1.92 -21.86 -6.81
N GLU A 30 2.62 -21.08 -7.63
CA GLU A 30 2.04 -20.46 -8.84
C GLU A 30 1.34 -21.45 -9.79
N PRO A 31 1.88 -22.64 -10.10
CA PRO A 31 1.19 -23.60 -10.97
C PRO A 31 -0.11 -24.14 -10.39
N GLU A 32 -0.19 -24.28 -9.07
CA GLU A 32 -1.41 -24.73 -8.38
C GLU A 32 -2.51 -23.67 -8.56
N LEU A 33 -2.18 -22.40 -8.33
CA LEU A 33 -3.11 -21.28 -8.48
C LEU A 33 -3.55 -21.01 -9.92
N ARG A 34 -2.76 -21.42 -10.92
CA ARG A 34 -3.12 -21.25 -12.33
C ARG A 34 -4.00 -22.38 -12.86
N ASP A 35 -4.10 -23.52 -12.15
CA ASP A 35 -4.83 -24.70 -12.61
C ASP A 35 -6.31 -24.35 -12.91
N PRO A 36 -6.75 -24.40 -14.18
CA PRO A 36 -8.13 -24.15 -14.56
C PRO A 36 -9.14 -25.10 -13.91
N ALA A 37 -8.72 -26.31 -13.54
CA ALA A 37 -9.57 -27.29 -12.86
C ALA A 37 -9.93 -26.86 -11.44
N LEU A 38 -9.10 -26.03 -10.79
CA LEU A 38 -9.32 -25.49 -9.45
C LEU A 38 -10.02 -24.11 -9.47
N ASN A 39 -10.09 -23.45 -10.64
CA ASN A 39 -10.55 -22.06 -10.81
C ASN A 39 -11.86 -21.91 -11.62
N GLN A 40 -12.77 -22.91 -11.58
CA GLN A 40 -14.01 -22.90 -12.36
C GLN A 40 -14.96 -21.71 -12.09
N ILE A 41 -14.67 -20.88 -11.08
CA ILE A 41 -15.48 -19.70 -10.72
C ILE A 41 -14.96 -18.41 -11.38
N TRP A 42 -13.72 -18.38 -11.92
CA TRP A 42 -13.01 -17.10 -12.13
C TRP A 42 -12.39 -16.86 -13.52
N TYR A 43 -12.47 -17.81 -14.47
CA TYR A 43 -11.99 -17.56 -15.85
C TYR A 43 -13.06 -16.89 -16.72
N VAL A 44 -12.68 -15.80 -17.40
CA VAL A 44 -13.60 -15.01 -18.26
C VAL A 44 -13.47 -15.33 -19.76
N ASP A 45 -12.37 -15.91 -20.26
CA ASP A 45 -12.32 -16.39 -21.66
C ASP A 45 -11.30 -17.51 -21.95
N GLU A 46 -11.55 -18.22 -23.06
CA GLU A 46 -10.74 -19.31 -23.62
C GLU A 46 -9.46 -18.78 -24.31
N GLU A 47 -9.39 -17.48 -24.59
CA GLU A 47 -8.31 -16.85 -25.36
C GLU A 47 -7.06 -16.64 -24.49
N HIS A 48 -7.24 -16.27 -23.21
CA HIS A 48 -6.14 -16.14 -22.25
C HIS A 48 -5.44 -17.50 -22.01
N ARG A 49 -6.22 -18.58 -21.98
CA ARG A 49 -5.73 -19.97 -21.79
C ARG A 49 -4.81 -20.42 -22.93
N GLN A 50 -5.08 -19.99 -24.16
CA GLN A 50 -4.31 -20.40 -25.34
C GLN A 50 -2.97 -19.66 -25.47
N ARG A 51 -2.85 -18.43 -24.94
CA ARG A 51 -1.60 -17.66 -24.97
C ARG A 51 -0.53 -18.23 -24.04
N GLU A 52 -0.91 -18.68 -22.85
CA GLU A 52 0.04 -19.31 -21.91
C GLU A 52 0.57 -20.67 -22.39
N GLN A 53 -0.16 -21.36 -23.27
CA GLN A 53 0.23 -22.67 -23.80
C GLN A 53 1.21 -22.60 -24.99
N GLN A 54 1.47 -21.41 -25.55
CA GLN A 54 2.24 -21.26 -26.80
C GLN A 54 3.70 -20.81 -26.65
N GLU A 55 4.17 -20.40 -25.47
CA GLU A 55 5.56 -19.93 -25.30
C GLU A 55 6.50 -21.05 -24.83
N GLY A 56 7.50 -21.37 -25.67
CA GLY A 56 8.55 -22.36 -25.41
C GLY A 56 9.82 -21.77 -24.77
N GLU A 57 10.56 -22.64 -24.07
CA GLU A 57 11.84 -22.44 -23.35
C GLU A 57 11.82 -21.46 -22.15
N GLU A 58 11.23 -21.95 -21.05
CA GLU A 58 11.46 -21.73 -19.61
C GLU A 58 12.29 -20.51 -19.13
N GLU A 59 11.77 -19.29 -19.31
CA GLU A 59 11.91 -18.29 -18.25
C GLU A 59 10.80 -18.52 -17.21
N VAL A 60 11.18 -18.66 -15.94
CA VAL A 60 10.18 -18.74 -14.85
C VAL A 60 9.33 -17.47 -14.89
N PRO A 61 8.02 -17.56 -15.15
CA PRO A 61 7.17 -16.37 -15.27
C PRO A 61 7.27 -15.54 -14.00
N THR A 62 7.71 -14.29 -14.13
CA THR A 62 7.87 -13.41 -12.95
C THR A 62 6.54 -12.80 -12.50
N LEU A 63 5.49 -12.84 -13.33
CA LEU A 63 4.16 -12.33 -12.98
C LEU A 63 3.48 -13.27 -11.99
N LEU A 64 3.08 -12.73 -10.85
CA LEU A 64 2.35 -13.45 -9.82
C LEU A 64 0.86 -13.46 -10.17
N TYR A 65 0.23 -14.61 -10.00
CA TYR A 65 -1.19 -14.79 -10.27
C TYR A 65 -2.07 -13.81 -9.46
N LEU A 66 -3.08 -13.26 -10.13
CA LEU A 66 -4.16 -12.49 -9.51
C LEU A 66 -5.53 -13.04 -9.99
N PRO A 67 -6.49 -13.23 -9.09
CA PRO A 67 -7.76 -13.87 -9.42
C PRO A 67 -8.74 -13.03 -10.25
N PHE A 68 -8.54 -11.72 -10.34
CA PHE A 68 -9.43 -10.82 -11.08
C PHE A 68 -8.70 -9.99 -12.14
N PRO A 69 -9.40 -9.57 -13.21
CA PRO A 69 -8.85 -8.61 -14.17
C PRO A 69 -8.46 -7.30 -13.47
N PHE A 70 -7.36 -6.69 -13.93
CA PHE A 70 -6.88 -5.42 -13.41
C PHE A 70 -6.39 -4.49 -14.53
N VAL A 71 -6.30 -3.21 -14.21
CA VAL A 71 -5.72 -2.17 -15.06
C VAL A 71 -4.30 -1.91 -14.56
N SER A 72 -3.33 -2.00 -15.47
CA SER A 72 -1.95 -1.59 -15.17
C SER A 72 -1.73 -0.10 -15.47
N PRO A 73 -0.65 0.53 -14.98
CA PRO A 73 -0.34 1.94 -15.27
C PRO A 73 -0.14 2.23 -16.76
N GLY A 74 0.19 1.21 -17.56
CA GLY A 74 0.50 1.35 -18.98
C GLY A 74 1.84 2.03 -19.26
N GLY A 75 2.21 2.15 -20.53
CA GLY A 75 3.48 2.75 -20.97
C GLY A 75 3.80 2.42 -22.42
N SER A 76 4.70 3.18 -23.05
CA SER A 76 5.15 2.88 -24.42
C SER A 76 5.86 1.53 -24.44
N GLY A 77 5.25 0.52 -25.07
CA GLY A 77 5.84 -0.80 -25.26
C GLY A 77 5.72 -1.77 -24.07
N ALA A 78 4.60 -1.78 -23.34
CA ALA A 78 4.32 -2.76 -22.28
C ALA A 78 5.29 -2.74 -21.07
N ALA A 79 5.88 -1.58 -20.75
CA ALA A 79 6.89 -1.45 -19.69
C ALA A 79 6.39 -1.81 -18.28
N PHE A 80 5.07 -1.76 -18.04
CA PHE A 80 4.44 -2.03 -16.74
C PHE A 80 3.16 -2.89 -16.90
N PRO A 81 3.27 -4.21 -17.18
CA PRO A 81 2.11 -5.07 -17.36
C PRO A 81 1.50 -5.59 -16.04
N GLU A 82 2.12 -5.31 -14.90
CA GLU A 82 1.66 -5.72 -13.56
C GLU A 82 0.73 -4.68 -12.91
N MET A 83 -0.05 -5.15 -11.94
CA MET A 83 -0.83 -4.30 -11.04
C MET A 83 0.11 -3.66 -10.03
N TYR A 84 0.18 -2.33 -10.02
CA TYR A 84 0.97 -1.55 -9.05
C TYR A 84 0.15 -1.12 -7.84
N CYS A 85 0.77 -1.09 -6.67
CA CYS A 85 0.14 -0.81 -5.38
C CYS A 85 -0.57 0.56 -5.34
N TRP A 86 0.19 1.66 -5.42
CA TRP A 86 -0.35 3.01 -5.23
C TRP A 86 -1.02 3.57 -6.49
N ASP A 87 -0.55 3.23 -7.69
CA ASP A 87 -1.14 3.62 -8.98
C ASP A 87 -2.60 3.21 -9.06
N THR A 88 -2.90 2.00 -8.55
CA THR A 88 -4.26 1.46 -8.50
C THR A 88 -5.23 2.42 -7.81
N TYR A 89 -4.82 3.16 -6.78
CA TYR A 89 -5.70 4.16 -6.15
C TYR A 89 -6.08 5.28 -7.13
N PHE A 90 -5.10 5.86 -7.82
CA PHE A 90 -5.35 6.94 -8.78
C PHE A 90 -6.14 6.46 -10.01
N ILE A 91 -5.84 5.25 -10.48
CA ILE A 91 -6.63 4.56 -11.52
C ILE A 91 -8.09 4.40 -11.05
N ASN A 92 -8.31 3.95 -9.80
CA ASN A 92 -9.64 3.83 -9.22
C ASN A 92 -10.35 5.19 -9.09
N LEU A 93 -9.62 6.29 -8.88
CA LEU A 93 -10.22 7.62 -8.91
C LEU A 93 -10.80 7.93 -10.29
N GLY A 94 -10.05 7.65 -11.36
CA GLY A 94 -10.49 7.82 -12.74
C GLY A 94 -11.65 6.89 -13.11
N LEU A 95 -11.56 5.60 -12.75
CA LEU A 95 -12.61 4.62 -12.97
C LEU A 95 -13.93 5.01 -12.29
N ALA A 96 -13.86 5.50 -11.05
CA ALA A 96 -15.04 5.96 -10.31
C ALA A 96 -15.71 7.16 -11.01
N ALA A 97 -14.92 8.09 -11.54
CA ALA A 97 -15.44 9.22 -12.32
C ALA A 97 -16.19 8.77 -13.60
N HIS A 98 -15.89 7.57 -14.10
CA HIS A 98 -16.54 6.95 -15.26
C HIS A 98 -17.56 5.86 -14.87
N GLY A 99 -17.90 5.73 -13.59
CA GLY A 99 -18.88 4.75 -13.10
C GLY A 99 -18.43 3.28 -13.20
N ARG A 100 -17.13 3.01 -13.37
CA ARG A 100 -16.57 1.67 -13.58
C ARG A 100 -16.24 0.95 -12.26
N PHE A 101 -17.22 0.88 -11.36
CA PHE A 101 -17.01 0.33 -10.01
C PHE A 101 -16.81 -1.19 -9.98
N GLU A 102 -17.23 -1.91 -11.02
CA GLU A 102 -16.96 -3.33 -11.19
C GLU A 102 -15.45 -3.61 -11.26
N ILE A 103 -14.70 -2.76 -11.97
CA ILE A 103 -13.23 -2.88 -12.07
C ILE A 103 -12.59 -2.49 -10.73
N ILE A 104 -13.09 -1.46 -10.06
CA ILE A 104 -12.60 -1.06 -8.73
C ILE A 104 -12.74 -2.22 -7.74
N ARG A 105 -13.85 -2.96 -7.78
CA ARG A 105 -14.05 -4.14 -6.94
C ARG A 105 -13.00 -5.21 -7.21
N HIS A 106 -12.71 -5.50 -8.48
CA HIS A 106 -11.67 -6.44 -8.87
C HIS A 106 -10.29 -6.01 -8.35
N HIS A 107 -9.95 -4.73 -8.48
CA HIS A 107 -8.70 -4.19 -7.94
C HIS A 107 -8.60 -4.39 -6.42
N ILE A 108 -9.65 -4.05 -5.68
CA ILE A 108 -9.69 -4.25 -4.22
C ILE A 108 -9.47 -5.73 -3.89
N LEU A 109 -10.18 -6.63 -4.55
CA LEU A 109 -10.08 -8.07 -4.28
C LEU A 109 -8.69 -8.63 -4.59
N ASN A 110 -8.05 -8.17 -5.66
CA ASN A 110 -6.66 -8.52 -5.97
C ASN A 110 -5.69 -8.00 -4.90
N GLN A 111 -5.84 -6.75 -4.45
CA GLN A 111 -4.98 -6.20 -3.40
C GLN A 111 -5.14 -6.97 -2.08
N LEU A 112 -6.38 -7.31 -1.71
CA LEU A 112 -6.64 -8.16 -0.53
C LEU A 112 -6.02 -9.55 -0.69
N PHE A 113 -6.12 -10.16 -1.86
CA PHE A 113 -5.49 -11.46 -2.16
C PHE A 113 -3.95 -11.41 -2.00
N ILE A 114 -3.32 -10.35 -2.51
CA ILE A 114 -1.87 -10.14 -2.36
C ILE A 114 -1.50 -10.03 -0.87
N ILE A 115 -2.20 -9.19 -0.11
CA ILE A 115 -1.95 -9.03 1.34
C ILE A 115 -2.19 -10.34 2.07
N GLU A 116 -3.29 -11.05 1.77
CA GLU A 116 -3.65 -12.36 2.34
C GLU A 116 -2.50 -13.36 2.18
N ARG A 117 -1.90 -13.39 0.99
CA ARG A 117 -0.85 -14.33 0.59
C ARG A 117 0.54 -13.96 1.10
N TYR A 118 0.95 -12.71 0.96
CA TYR A 118 2.34 -12.26 1.19
C TYR A 118 2.52 -11.46 2.49
N GLY A 119 1.42 -11.14 3.18
CA GLY A 119 1.42 -10.37 4.42
C GLY A 119 1.24 -8.86 4.23
N TYR A 120 1.52 -8.35 3.03
CA TYR A 120 1.43 -6.93 2.66
C TYR A 120 1.21 -6.77 1.16
N LEU A 121 0.83 -5.57 0.73
CA LEU A 121 0.61 -5.26 -0.67
C LEU A 121 1.95 -5.02 -1.37
N LEU A 122 2.34 -5.89 -2.29
CA LEU A 122 3.61 -5.74 -3.04
C LEU A 122 3.61 -4.48 -3.90
N THR A 123 4.80 -3.92 -4.20
CA THR A 123 4.95 -2.81 -5.17
C THR A 123 4.19 -3.08 -6.47
N GLY A 124 4.35 -4.29 -7.00
CA GLY A 124 3.48 -4.85 -8.01
C GLY A 124 3.49 -6.39 -7.95
N ASN A 125 2.60 -7.06 -8.67
CA ASN A 125 2.48 -8.52 -8.63
C ASN A 125 3.59 -9.23 -9.44
N ARG A 126 4.86 -8.99 -9.08
CA ARG A 126 6.03 -9.66 -9.65
C ARG A 126 6.91 -10.28 -8.57
N VAL A 127 7.57 -11.37 -8.92
CA VAL A 127 8.52 -12.10 -8.06
C VAL A 127 9.59 -11.17 -7.47
N TYR A 128 10.14 -10.23 -8.24
CA TYR A 128 11.17 -9.28 -7.77
C TYR A 128 10.64 -8.10 -6.93
N TYR A 129 9.32 -8.05 -6.70
CA TYR A 129 8.68 -7.13 -5.76
C TYR A 129 8.30 -7.82 -4.44
N LEU A 130 8.59 -9.12 -4.27
CA LEU A 130 8.31 -9.86 -3.02
C LEU A 130 9.07 -9.36 -1.79
N SER A 131 9.98 -8.39 -1.93
CA SER A 131 10.72 -7.80 -0.82
C SER A 131 10.20 -6.44 -0.35
N ARG A 132 9.23 -5.81 -1.03
CA ARG A 132 8.82 -4.43 -0.71
C ARG A 132 7.40 -4.10 -1.14
N SER A 133 6.86 -3.06 -0.53
CA SER A 133 5.51 -2.55 -0.79
C SER A 133 5.55 -1.29 -1.64
N GLN A 134 4.51 -0.46 -1.55
CA GLN A 134 4.49 0.91 -2.00
C GLN A 134 3.50 1.70 -1.14
N THR A 135 3.56 3.04 -1.20
CA THR A 135 2.70 3.94 -0.41
C THR A 135 1.24 3.42 -0.26
N PRO A 136 0.76 3.15 0.98
CA PRO A 136 -0.45 2.37 1.19
C PRO A 136 -1.73 3.20 1.03
N LEU A 137 -2.25 3.26 -0.19
CA LEU A 137 -3.47 4.01 -0.55
C LEU A 137 -4.72 3.13 -0.76
N HIS A 138 -4.57 1.81 -0.76
CA HIS A 138 -5.64 0.85 -1.11
C HIS A 138 -6.88 0.95 -0.21
N ALA A 139 -6.72 1.27 1.09
CA ALA A 139 -7.85 1.46 2.02
C ALA A 139 -8.83 2.55 1.53
N LEU A 140 -8.32 3.61 0.89
CA LEU A 140 -9.15 4.68 0.33
C LEU A 140 -9.99 4.20 -0.86
N SER A 141 -9.50 3.23 -1.64
CA SER A 141 -10.28 2.58 -2.70
C SER A 141 -11.46 1.80 -2.12
N VAL A 142 -11.25 1.07 -1.01
CA VAL A 142 -12.32 0.36 -0.29
C VAL A 142 -13.40 1.32 0.18
N LYS A 143 -13.00 2.42 0.84
CA LYS A 143 -13.94 3.44 1.30
C LYS A 143 -14.78 4.01 0.15
N ARG A 144 -14.12 4.45 -0.93
CA ARG A 144 -14.81 5.03 -2.10
C ARG A 144 -15.78 4.04 -2.75
N TYR A 145 -15.39 2.78 -2.90
CA TYR A 145 -16.27 1.74 -3.44
C TYR A 145 -17.50 1.51 -2.53
N TYR A 146 -17.29 1.42 -1.22
CA TYR A 146 -18.36 1.21 -0.25
C TYR A 146 -19.34 2.39 -0.18
N GLU A 147 -18.86 3.64 -0.29
CA GLU A 147 -19.74 4.82 -0.32
C GLU A 147 -20.78 4.76 -1.46
N HIS A 148 -20.44 4.12 -2.57
CA HIS A 148 -21.33 3.90 -3.71
C HIS A 148 -22.20 2.64 -3.57
N HIS A 149 -21.61 1.48 -3.28
CA HIS A 149 -22.30 0.19 -3.33
C HIS A 149 -22.84 -0.32 -1.99
N ARG A 150 -22.33 0.20 -0.87
CA ARG A 150 -22.66 -0.28 0.49
C ARG A 150 -22.43 -1.78 0.68
N ASP A 151 -21.43 -2.34 -0.01
CA ASP A 151 -21.03 -3.75 0.06
C ASP A 151 -20.38 -4.06 1.42
N ARG A 152 -21.21 -4.44 2.39
CA ARG A 152 -20.78 -4.75 3.76
C ARG A 152 -19.93 -6.01 3.87
N ASP A 153 -20.11 -6.96 2.96
CA ASP A 153 -19.35 -8.20 2.97
C ASP A 153 -17.91 -7.94 2.51
N LEU A 154 -17.72 -7.10 1.47
CA LEU A 154 -16.39 -6.64 1.09
C LEU A 154 -15.72 -5.84 2.21
N LEU A 155 -16.46 -4.95 2.88
CA LEU A 155 -15.93 -4.17 4.00
C LEU A 155 -15.45 -5.07 5.15
N ALA A 156 -16.25 -6.08 5.50
CA ALA A 156 -15.95 -7.04 6.56
C ALA A 156 -14.75 -7.93 6.21
N ARG A 157 -14.55 -8.28 4.94
CA ARG A 157 -13.35 -8.98 4.46
C ARG A 157 -12.11 -8.10 4.49
N ALA A 158 -12.24 -6.85 4.00
CA ALA A 158 -11.11 -5.96 3.84
C ALA A 158 -10.49 -5.53 5.19
N TYR A 159 -11.33 -5.30 6.20
CA TYR A 159 -10.90 -4.76 7.49
C TYR A 159 -9.75 -5.56 8.16
N PRO A 160 -9.89 -6.86 8.46
CA PRO A 160 -8.84 -7.62 9.13
C PRO A 160 -7.57 -7.74 8.29
N VAL A 161 -7.69 -7.82 6.97
CA VAL A 161 -6.56 -7.93 6.04
C VAL A 161 -5.73 -6.65 6.05
N MET A 162 -6.37 -5.48 5.97
CA MET A 162 -5.70 -4.18 6.01
C MET A 162 -5.15 -3.84 7.39
N LYS A 163 -5.88 -4.19 8.47
CA LYS A 163 -5.37 -4.09 9.84
C LYS A 163 -4.08 -4.91 10.01
N ARG A 164 -4.05 -6.13 9.45
CA ARG A 164 -2.87 -6.99 9.50
C ARG A 164 -1.68 -6.33 8.82
N GLU A 165 -1.83 -5.86 7.59
CA GLU A 165 -0.76 -5.15 6.87
C GLU A 165 -0.26 -3.92 7.64
N TYR A 166 -1.17 -3.11 8.20
CA TYR A 166 -0.80 -1.91 8.96
C TYR A 166 0.17 -2.24 10.11
N TYR A 167 -0.12 -3.30 10.88
CA TYR A 167 0.69 -3.66 12.03
C TYR A 167 1.88 -4.57 11.70
N GLU A 168 1.66 -5.61 10.90
CA GLU A 168 2.64 -6.67 10.64
C GLU A 168 3.65 -6.30 9.55
N TYR A 169 3.39 -5.24 8.76
CA TYR A 169 4.33 -4.71 7.78
C TYR A 169 4.74 -3.28 8.10
N TRP A 170 3.82 -2.31 8.03
CA TRP A 170 4.18 -0.88 8.13
C TRP A 170 4.62 -0.43 9.53
N CYS A 171 4.13 -1.08 10.58
CA CYS A 171 4.55 -0.83 11.96
C CYS A 171 5.44 -1.94 12.54
N ALA A 172 5.91 -2.85 11.70
CA ALA A 172 6.79 -3.93 12.12
C ALA A 172 8.20 -3.40 12.44
N PRO A 173 9.02 -4.15 13.21
CA PRO A 173 10.33 -3.69 13.67
C PRO A 173 11.28 -3.21 12.57
N HIS A 174 11.20 -3.77 11.37
CA HIS A 174 12.06 -3.36 10.25
C HIS A 174 11.73 -1.94 9.74
N HIS A 175 10.47 -1.51 9.84
CA HIS A 175 10.01 -0.17 9.44
C HIS A 175 9.96 0.85 10.58
N GLN A 176 10.04 0.39 11.83
CA GLN A 176 9.88 1.24 13.01
C GLN A 176 11.15 2.04 13.32
N THR A 177 11.01 3.36 13.44
CA THR A 177 12.12 4.25 13.84
C THR A 177 12.12 4.53 15.35
N PRO A 178 13.25 4.96 15.94
CA PRO A 178 13.33 5.35 17.35
C PRO A 178 12.37 6.48 17.77
N ILE A 179 11.89 7.28 16.81
CA ILE A 179 10.94 8.38 17.05
C ILE A 179 9.48 7.96 16.85
N GLY A 180 9.20 6.66 16.67
CA GLY A 180 7.84 6.11 16.59
C GLY A 180 7.11 6.33 15.27
N LEU A 181 7.78 6.91 14.27
CA LEU A 181 7.33 7.01 12.87
C LEU A 181 7.89 5.86 12.04
N THR A 182 7.34 5.69 10.84
CA THR A 182 7.71 4.64 9.89
C THR A 182 8.75 5.17 8.90
N THR A 183 9.77 4.38 8.61
CA THR A 183 10.71 4.57 7.49
C THR A 183 10.39 3.54 6.40
N ASN A 184 10.99 3.64 5.22
CA ASN A 184 10.80 2.69 4.12
C ASN A 184 11.92 1.64 4.08
N ARG A 185 11.62 0.39 3.72
CA ARG A 185 12.59 -0.70 3.65
C ARG A 185 12.33 -1.61 2.46
N ASP A 186 13.39 -2.29 2.05
CA ASP A 186 13.30 -3.50 1.25
C ASP A 186 13.77 -4.68 2.12
N LEU A 187 12.93 -5.70 2.24
CA LEU A 187 13.16 -6.88 3.07
C LEU A 187 14.25 -7.82 2.55
N SER A 188 14.84 -7.50 1.39
CA SER A 188 16.08 -8.14 0.93
C SER A 188 17.35 -7.46 1.43
N ASP A 189 17.23 -6.33 2.16
CA ASP A 189 18.37 -5.67 2.79
C ASP A 189 19.07 -6.64 3.74
N PRO A 190 20.35 -7.00 3.49
CA PRO A 190 21.09 -7.92 4.35
C PRO A 190 21.16 -7.46 5.81
N ALA A 191 21.00 -6.15 6.09
CA ALA A 191 20.96 -5.61 7.44
C ALA A 191 19.72 -6.06 8.24
N LEU A 192 18.65 -6.51 7.58
CA LEU A 192 17.42 -6.99 8.21
C LEU A 192 17.42 -8.50 8.48
N GLY A 193 18.43 -9.23 8.00
CA GLY A 193 18.48 -10.70 8.00
C GLY A 193 18.03 -11.28 6.65
N SER A 194 18.71 -12.33 6.19
CA SER A 194 18.61 -12.88 4.82
C SER A 194 17.31 -13.65 4.49
N ASP A 195 16.40 -13.81 5.44
CA ASP A 195 15.46 -14.94 5.39
C ASP A 195 14.16 -14.64 4.62
N HIS A 196 13.81 -13.36 4.40
CA HIS A 196 12.48 -13.02 3.84
C HIS A 196 12.31 -13.44 2.38
N LEU A 197 13.37 -13.36 1.56
CA LEU A 197 13.31 -13.84 0.17
C LEU A 197 13.58 -15.35 0.06
N GLU A 198 14.30 -15.93 1.02
CA GLU A 198 14.58 -17.37 1.05
C GLU A 198 13.30 -18.20 1.17
N GLN A 199 12.28 -17.72 1.91
CA GLN A 199 10.98 -18.39 1.99
C GLN A 199 10.27 -18.51 0.63
N PHE A 200 10.64 -17.67 -0.34
CA PHE A 200 10.13 -17.70 -1.72
C PHE A 200 11.13 -18.33 -2.71
N GLY A 201 12.28 -18.83 -2.23
CA GLY A 201 13.33 -19.42 -3.07
C GLY A 201 14.05 -18.41 -3.96
N LEU A 202 14.13 -17.14 -3.54
CA LEU A 202 14.70 -16.05 -4.33
C LEU A 202 15.99 -15.52 -3.72
N SER A 203 16.89 -15.03 -4.57
CA SER A 203 18.09 -14.30 -4.15
C SER A 203 17.84 -12.79 -4.10
N ALA A 204 18.74 -12.07 -3.41
CA ALA A 204 18.66 -10.64 -3.13
C ALA A 204 18.34 -9.77 -4.36
N THR A 205 17.69 -8.62 -4.12
CA THR A 205 17.31 -7.68 -5.19
C THR A 205 18.53 -7.17 -5.98
N ARG A 206 18.31 -6.79 -7.25
CA ARG A 206 19.37 -6.21 -8.10
C ARG A 206 19.74 -4.77 -7.73
N LEU A 207 18.93 -4.11 -6.91
CA LEU A 207 19.14 -2.74 -6.46
C LEU A 207 19.96 -2.72 -5.18
N ARG A 208 20.73 -1.64 -4.98
CA ARG A 208 21.31 -1.39 -3.66
C ARG A 208 20.17 -1.18 -2.64
N PRO A 209 20.33 -1.58 -1.37
CA PRO A 209 19.26 -1.50 -0.38
C PRO A 209 18.64 -0.10 -0.21
N GLU A 210 19.45 0.97 -0.32
CA GLU A 210 18.97 2.36 -0.25
C GLU A 210 17.98 2.65 -1.38
N LEU A 211 18.31 2.21 -2.59
CA LEU A 211 17.49 2.41 -3.79
C LEU A 211 16.26 1.51 -3.77
N ALA A 212 16.41 0.27 -3.30
CA ALA A 212 15.29 -0.67 -3.19
C ALA A 212 14.24 -0.15 -2.19
N ALA A 213 14.68 0.41 -1.06
CA ALA A 213 13.79 1.05 -0.08
C ALA A 213 13.14 2.32 -0.65
N GLU A 214 13.84 3.11 -1.45
CA GLU A 214 13.30 4.33 -2.06
C GLU A 214 12.19 4.04 -3.08
N ALA A 215 12.27 2.89 -3.76
CA ALA A 215 11.23 2.37 -4.66
C ALA A 215 9.92 1.99 -3.95
N GLU A 216 9.88 1.98 -2.61
CA GLU A 216 8.65 1.83 -1.83
C GLU A 216 7.84 3.16 -1.77
N VAL A 217 8.41 4.27 -2.23
CA VAL A 217 7.75 5.59 -2.23
C VAL A 217 7.97 6.38 -3.53
N THR A 218 9.16 6.87 -3.81
CA THR A 218 9.44 7.79 -4.94
C THR A 218 10.87 7.61 -5.40
N ASP A 219 11.07 6.69 -6.34
CA ASP A 219 12.34 6.37 -6.97
C ASP A 219 12.60 7.23 -8.24
N PHE A 220 13.74 7.89 -8.43
CA PHE A 220 14.72 8.29 -7.42
C PHE A 220 14.77 9.81 -7.26
N THR A 221 15.08 10.26 -6.06
CA THR A 221 14.96 11.66 -5.65
C THR A 221 16.04 12.07 -4.64
N ALA A 222 16.45 13.33 -4.70
CA ALA A 222 17.45 13.88 -3.79
C ALA A 222 16.89 14.15 -2.38
N ILE A 223 15.57 14.16 -2.19
CA ILE A 223 14.93 14.66 -0.96
C ILE A 223 15.27 13.85 0.30
N PHE A 224 15.80 12.62 0.13
CA PHE A 224 16.22 11.74 1.22
C PHE A 224 17.73 11.74 1.47
N ALA A 225 18.47 12.69 0.89
CA ALA A 225 19.92 12.81 1.02
C ALA A 225 20.70 11.52 0.64
N GLY A 226 20.12 10.69 -0.23
CA GLY A 226 20.74 9.46 -0.76
C GLY A 226 20.50 8.18 0.05
N ASP A 227 19.84 8.24 1.21
CA ASP A 227 19.44 7.04 1.95
C ASP A 227 18.14 7.27 2.72
N ILE A 228 17.03 6.88 2.09
CA ILE A 228 15.70 6.95 2.69
C ILE A 228 15.58 6.13 3.97
N ARG A 229 16.44 5.13 4.18
CA ARG A 229 16.33 4.24 5.33
C ARG A 229 16.63 4.96 6.64
N GLN A 230 17.29 6.11 6.57
CA GLN A 230 17.61 6.99 7.70
C GLN A 230 16.58 8.11 7.89
N CYS A 231 15.55 8.15 7.03
CA CYS A 231 14.52 9.19 7.01
C CYS A 231 13.15 8.66 7.45
N VAL A 232 12.25 9.57 7.82
CA VAL A 232 10.82 9.28 8.01
C VAL A 232 9.99 9.95 6.91
N PRO A 233 9.77 9.28 5.76
CA PRO A 233 9.15 9.90 4.60
C PRO A 233 7.77 10.45 4.91
N LEU A 234 7.55 11.73 4.60
CA LEU A 234 6.28 12.43 4.81
C LEU A 234 5.15 11.72 4.08
N GLN A 235 5.36 11.34 2.82
CA GLN A 235 4.39 10.61 2.00
C GLN A 235 3.93 9.31 2.68
N THR A 236 4.88 8.46 3.11
CA THR A 236 4.58 7.19 3.77
C THR A 236 3.80 7.39 5.07
N ASN A 237 4.26 8.28 5.95
CA ASN A 237 3.61 8.49 7.25
C ASN A 237 2.24 9.19 7.12
N CYS A 238 2.08 10.10 6.17
CA CYS A 238 0.79 10.71 5.85
C CYS A 238 -0.20 9.69 5.26
N ALA A 239 0.27 8.78 4.39
CA ALA A 239 -0.55 7.66 3.91
C ALA A 239 -0.98 6.74 5.06
N LEU A 240 -0.12 6.47 6.03
CA LEU A 240 -0.47 5.68 7.22
C LEU A 240 -1.48 6.38 8.13
N VAL A 241 -1.40 7.72 8.29
CA VAL A 241 -2.47 8.49 8.97
C VAL A 241 -3.81 8.29 8.25
N ARG A 242 -3.83 8.32 6.92
CA ARG A 242 -5.04 8.08 6.13
C ARG A 242 -5.53 6.64 6.18
N HIS A 243 -4.61 5.68 6.25
CA HIS A 243 -4.92 4.27 6.43
C HIS A 243 -5.61 4.05 7.78
N ALA A 244 -5.00 4.52 8.89
CA ALA A 244 -5.57 4.43 10.22
C ALA A 244 -6.95 5.12 10.33
N ASN A 245 -7.10 6.32 9.79
CA ASN A 245 -8.40 7.01 9.72
C ASN A 245 -9.45 6.22 8.92
N THR A 246 -9.03 5.51 7.88
CA THR A 246 -9.95 4.67 7.09
C THR A 246 -10.35 3.43 7.87
N LEU A 247 -9.43 2.78 8.59
CA LEU A 247 -9.74 1.67 9.48
C LEU A 247 -10.67 2.11 10.63
N ALA A 248 -10.48 3.30 11.19
CA ALA A 248 -11.40 3.89 12.16
C ALA A 248 -12.81 4.01 11.61
N TRP A 249 -12.94 4.54 10.38
CA TRP A 249 -14.23 4.66 9.70
C TRP A 249 -14.85 3.29 9.43
N MET A 250 -14.09 2.32 8.91
CA MET A 250 -14.58 0.96 8.67
C MET A 250 -15.10 0.30 9.95
N ALA A 251 -14.34 0.40 11.04
CA ALA A 251 -14.73 -0.11 12.36
C ALA A 251 -16.06 0.52 12.83
N ALA A 252 -16.22 1.84 12.67
CA ALA A 252 -17.48 2.52 13.00
C ALA A 252 -18.66 2.01 12.14
N GLU A 253 -18.47 1.84 10.83
CA GLU A 253 -19.51 1.35 9.89
C GLU A 253 -20.00 -0.06 10.21
N ILE A 254 -19.13 -0.94 10.71
CA ILE A 254 -19.49 -2.29 11.16
C ILE A 254 -19.96 -2.35 12.63
N GLY A 255 -19.97 -1.21 13.33
CA GLY A 255 -20.49 -1.07 14.69
C GLY A 255 -19.46 -1.24 15.82
N TRP A 256 -18.16 -1.30 15.50
CA TRP A 256 -17.06 -1.46 16.46
C TRP A 256 -16.52 -0.11 16.93
N GLN A 257 -17.27 0.54 17.82
CA GLN A 257 -16.97 1.92 18.25
C GLN A 257 -15.69 2.04 19.08
N GLU A 258 -15.34 1.04 19.90
CA GLU A 258 -14.08 1.04 20.67
C GLU A 258 -12.87 0.93 19.75
N GLU A 259 -12.92 -0.02 18.83
CA GLU A 259 -11.89 -0.22 17.81
C GLU A 259 -11.72 1.05 16.94
N SER A 260 -12.83 1.70 16.57
CA SER A 260 -12.81 2.98 15.85
C SER A 260 -12.04 4.06 16.62
N ARG A 261 -12.27 4.19 17.93
CA ARG A 261 -11.54 5.13 18.80
C ARG A 261 -10.05 4.80 18.90
N THR A 262 -9.70 3.52 18.97
CA THR A 262 -8.29 3.08 18.96
C THR A 262 -7.57 3.54 17.70
N TRP A 263 -8.19 3.38 16.53
CA TRP A 263 -7.63 3.83 15.26
C TRP A 263 -7.55 5.35 15.13
N GLN A 264 -8.52 6.09 15.66
CA GLN A 264 -8.45 7.56 15.73
C GLN A 264 -7.26 8.01 16.58
N ALA A 265 -7.04 7.37 17.73
CA ALA A 265 -5.89 7.67 18.58
C ALA A 265 -4.55 7.35 17.90
N GLU A 266 -4.46 6.24 17.16
CA GLU A 266 -3.25 5.90 16.38
C GLU A 266 -2.99 6.91 15.25
N ALA A 267 -4.03 7.34 14.53
CA ALA A 267 -3.91 8.36 13.50
C ALA A 267 -3.43 9.69 14.08
N GLU A 268 -4.01 10.15 15.20
CA GLU A 268 -3.61 11.39 15.87
C GLU A 268 -2.19 11.29 16.42
N ARG A 269 -1.83 10.19 17.09
CA ARG A 269 -0.46 9.97 17.60
C ARG A 269 0.57 10.10 16.48
N ARG A 270 0.32 9.51 15.31
CA ARG A 270 1.23 9.63 14.16
C ARG A 270 1.26 11.05 13.61
N ALA A 271 0.11 11.73 13.52
CA ALA A 271 0.05 13.13 13.08
C ALA A 271 0.81 14.07 14.01
N GLU A 272 0.71 13.89 15.34
CA GLU A 272 1.48 14.62 16.35
C GLU A 272 2.98 14.43 16.16
N LEU A 273 3.44 13.20 15.92
CA LEU A 273 4.85 12.92 15.67
C LEU A 273 5.35 13.56 14.36
N ILE A 274 4.55 13.54 13.29
CA ILE A 274 4.90 14.24 12.03
C ILE A 274 5.04 15.75 12.32
N ARG A 275 4.08 16.36 13.03
CA ARG A 275 4.18 17.78 13.41
C ARG A 275 5.39 18.07 14.30
N ALA A 276 5.72 17.19 15.23
CA ALA A 276 6.83 17.41 16.16
C ALA A 276 8.21 17.36 15.49
N HIS A 277 8.38 16.49 14.48
CA HIS A 277 9.70 16.25 13.86
C HIS A 277 9.87 16.91 12.49
N CYS A 278 8.81 16.96 11.69
CA CYS A 278 8.91 17.38 10.30
C CYS A 278 8.52 18.85 10.08
N TRP A 279 7.84 19.51 11.03
CA TRP A 279 7.49 20.93 10.91
C TRP A 279 8.66 21.84 11.33
N ASP A 280 9.00 22.80 10.49
CA ASP A 280 9.93 23.89 10.82
C ASP A 280 9.13 25.17 11.06
N GLU A 281 9.06 25.62 12.32
CA GLU A 281 8.34 26.84 12.71
C GLU A 281 8.97 28.11 12.11
N GLY A 282 10.28 28.13 11.86
CA GLY A 282 10.98 29.29 11.33
C GLY A 282 10.80 29.45 9.83
N GLN A 283 10.71 28.33 9.11
CA GLN A 283 10.50 28.30 7.67
C GLN A 283 9.02 28.19 7.28
N GLY A 284 8.14 27.79 8.20
CA GLY A 284 6.72 27.60 7.95
C GLY A 284 6.42 26.46 6.98
N PHE A 285 7.20 25.38 7.05
CA PHE A 285 7.14 24.29 6.08
C PHE A 285 7.43 22.92 6.72
N PHE A 286 6.97 21.86 6.06
CA PHE A 286 7.31 20.48 6.45
C PHE A 286 8.49 19.95 5.63
N PHE A 287 9.48 19.38 6.30
CA PHE A 287 10.66 18.77 5.68
C PHE A 287 10.75 17.29 6.04
N GLU A 288 11.41 16.52 5.17
CA GLU A 288 11.79 15.16 5.51
C GLU A 288 12.74 15.19 6.73
N TYR A 289 12.58 14.23 7.64
CA TYR A 289 13.39 14.20 8.87
C TYR A 289 14.31 12.98 8.88
N GLN A 290 15.60 13.23 9.07
CA GLN A 290 16.64 12.21 9.20
C GLN A 290 16.84 11.88 10.68
N PHE A 291 16.40 10.69 11.10
CA PHE A 291 16.28 10.36 12.52
C PHE A 291 17.59 9.94 13.18
N GLU A 292 18.61 9.53 12.42
CA GLU A 292 19.93 9.19 12.98
C GLU A 292 20.69 10.43 13.47
N GLN A 293 20.68 11.50 12.67
CA GLN A 293 21.33 12.77 12.96
C GLN A 293 20.37 13.78 13.60
N GLN A 294 19.11 13.37 13.81
CA GLN A 294 18.05 14.16 14.44
C GLN A 294 17.88 15.54 13.82
N LYS A 295 17.80 15.59 12.50
CA LYS A 295 17.71 16.85 11.74
C LYS A 295 16.71 16.76 10.60
N GLN A 296 16.09 17.89 10.32
CA GLN A 296 15.32 18.10 9.09
C GLN A 296 16.29 18.20 7.90
N LEU A 297 15.93 17.58 6.78
CA LEU A 297 16.66 17.69 5.52
C LEU A 297 16.29 19.00 4.82
N PRO A 298 17.24 19.69 4.17
CA PRO A 298 17.03 21.05 3.66
C PRO A 298 16.33 21.10 2.30
N PHE A 299 15.66 20.02 1.88
CA PHE A 299 15.07 19.91 0.55
C PHE A 299 13.59 20.31 0.57
N TRP A 300 13.25 21.34 -0.20
CA TRP A 300 11.86 21.71 -0.46
C TRP A 300 11.24 20.68 -1.40
N SER A 301 10.06 20.17 -1.05
CA SER A 301 9.41 19.11 -1.81
C SER A 301 7.89 19.17 -1.69
N LEU A 302 7.18 18.74 -2.73
CA LEU A 302 5.73 18.56 -2.68
C LEU A 302 5.28 17.50 -1.65
N ALA A 303 6.20 16.69 -1.13
CA ALA A 303 5.94 15.77 -0.01
C ALA A 303 5.31 16.49 1.20
N ALA A 304 5.63 17.77 1.43
CA ALA A 304 5.02 18.58 2.48
C ALA A 304 3.48 18.67 2.38
N TYR A 305 2.93 18.71 1.16
CA TYR A 305 1.49 18.86 0.95
C TYR A 305 0.71 17.57 1.22
N TRP A 306 1.40 16.42 1.36
CA TRP A 306 0.77 15.21 1.89
C TRP A 306 0.25 15.42 3.31
N THR A 307 0.83 16.34 4.08
CA THR A 307 0.33 16.68 5.42
C THR A 307 -1.04 17.35 5.37
N MET A 308 -1.32 18.17 4.34
CA MET A 308 -2.65 18.75 4.11
C MET A 308 -3.64 17.68 3.66
N TRP A 309 -3.25 16.85 2.68
CA TRP A 309 -4.08 15.75 2.19
C TRP A 309 -4.42 14.74 3.31
N ALA A 310 -3.47 14.48 4.21
CA ALA A 310 -3.66 13.56 5.32
C ALA A 310 -4.48 14.14 6.48
N GLY A 311 -4.62 15.46 6.56
CA GLY A 311 -5.20 16.17 7.71
C GLY A 311 -4.24 16.27 8.90
N VAL A 312 -2.92 16.18 8.65
CA VAL A 312 -1.86 16.30 9.66
C VAL A 312 -1.55 17.75 9.98
N ALA A 313 -1.43 18.60 8.94
CA ALA A 313 -1.19 20.02 9.10
C ALA A 313 -2.38 20.68 9.81
N THR A 314 -2.10 21.52 10.81
CA THR A 314 -3.14 22.36 11.41
C THR A 314 -3.61 23.42 10.41
N PRO A 315 -4.77 24.06 10.61
CA PRO A 315 -5.22 25.15 9.72
C PRO A 315 -4.16 26.25 9.54
N ALA A 316 -3.47 26.66 10.60
CA ALA A 316 -2.41 27.65 10.53
C ALA A 316 -1.18 27.17 9.73
N GLN A 317 -0.77 25.91 9.90
CA GLN A 317 0.32 25.31 9.13
C GLN A 317 -0.06 25.19 7.64
N ALA A 318 -1.31 24.81 7.35
CA ALA A 318 -1.82 24.73 5.98
C ALA A 318 -1.84 26.11 5.30
N GLU A 319 -2.22 27.17 6.01
CA GLU A 319 -2.13 28.55 5.51
C GLU A 319 -0.70 28.95 5.13
N GLN A 320 0.29 28.54 5.92
CA GLN A 320 1.70 28.76 5.60
C GLN A 320 2.14 27.92 4.40
N LEU A 321 1.79 26.63 4.33
CA LEU A 321 2.10 25.78 3.18
C LEU A 321 1.59 26.39 1.86
N VAL A 322 0.39 26.96 1.84
CA VAL A 322 -0.16 27.65 0.66
C VAL A 322 0.73 28.81 0.21
N GLN A 323 1.36 29.55 1.13
CA GLN A 323 2.29 30.64 0.78
C GLN A 323 3.57 30.12 0.10
N HIS A 324 3.91 28.85 0.28
CA HIS A 324 5.08 28.21 -0.34
C HIS A 324 4.76 27.52 -1.67
N LEU A 325 3.50 27.45 -2.11
CA LEU A 325 3.11 26.70 -3.32
C LEU A 325 3.75 27.26 -4.59
N ALA A 326 3.89 28.58 -4.68
CA ALA A 326 4.52 29.27 -5.81
C ALA A 326 5.98 28.84 -6.06
N ARG A 327 6.63 28.18 -5.09
CA ARG A 327 7.98 27.59 -5.27
C ARG A 327 7.99 26.42 -6.23
N PHE A 328 6.87 25.71 -6.33
CA PHE A 328 6.71 24.50 -7.13
C PHE A 328 5.89 24.76 -8.40
N GLU A 329 5.27 25.94 -8.54
CA GLU A 329 4.44 26.29 -9.69
C GLU A 329 5.28 26.63 -10.92
N HIS A 330 5.07 25.88 -11.99
CA HIS A 330 5.62 26.10 -13.31
C HIS A 330 4.51 26.13 -14.36
N GLU A 331 4.84 26.49 -15.60
CA GLU A 331 3.88 26.70 -16.70
C GLU A 331 2.86 25.55 -16.89
N HIS A 332 3.25 24.31 -16.57
CA HIS A 332 2.45 23.11 -16.83
C HIS A 332 2.07 22.33 -15.57
N GLY A 333 2.16 22.94 -14.39
CA GLY A 333 1.76 22.33 -13.13
C GLY A 333 2.83 22.47 -12.05
N LEU A 334 2.88 21.49 -11.15
CA LEU A 334 3.75 21.50 -10.00
C LEU A 334 4.98 20.61 -10.23
N THR A 335 6.18 21.10 -9.89
CA THR A 335 7.39 20.28 -9.83
C THR A 335 7.59 19.67 -8.44
N GLN A 336 8.17 18.48 -8.39
CA GLN A 336 8.33 17.73 -7.13
C GLN A 336 9.24 18.44 -6.13
N THR A 337 10.27 19.16 -6.60
CA THR A 337 11.32 19.80 -5.79
C THR A 337 11.76 21.13 -6.39
#